data_AF-A0A349CK29-F1
#
_entry.id   AF-A0A349CK29-F1
#
_cell.length_a   1.000
_cell.length_b   1.000
_cell.length_c   1.000
_cell.angle_alpha   90.00
_cell.angle_beta   90.00
_cell.angle_gamma   90.00
#
_symmetry.space_group_name_H-M   'P 1'
#
loop_
_entity.id
_entity.type
_entity.pdbx_description
1 polymer ?
#
loop_
_entity_poly.entity_id
_entity_poly.type
_entity_poly.pdbx_seq_one_letter_code
_entity_poly.pdbx_strand_id
1 'polypeptide(L)'
;MDINIGFALLLTTLAGLSTGIGSLIALFIRKLNTSYLSFLLGISAGVMVYISFTELLGTAIDDVGLLKANIAFFVGIIVFALIDMLVPHSYEEESAEDHNFDLLGNKKKKTPSMSAIK
;
A
#
# COMPACT_ATOMS: atom_id res chain seq x y z
N MET A 1 11.20 -19.28 -27.26
CA MET A 1 10.63 -19.67 -25.96
C MET A 1 9.18 -20.05 -26.21
N ASP A 2 8.85 -21.33 -26.18
CA ASP A 2 7.46 -21.75 -26.31
C ASP A 2 6.73 -21.36 -25.02
N ILE A 3 5.90 -20.32 -25.10
CA ILE A 3 5.08 -19.87 -23.97
C ILE A 3 4.08 -20.98 -23.69
N ASN A 4 4.33 -21.73 -22.62
CA ASN A 4 3.40 -22.74 -22.15
C ASN A 4 2.22 -22.03 -21.48
N ILE A 5 1.20 -21.74 -22.27
CA ILE A 5 -0.02 -21.04 -21.85
C ILE A 5 -0.64 -21.71 -20.62
N GLY A 6 -0.60 -23.06 -20.55
CA GLY A 6 -1.09 -23.80 -19.40
C GLY A 6 -0.33 -23.48 -18.10
N PHE A 7 1.00 -23.28 -18.20
CA PHE A 7 1.82 -22.90 -17.05
C PHE A 7 1.55 -21.45 -16.60
N ALA A 8 1.44 -20.50 -17.53
CA ALA A 8 1.12 -19.10 -17.22
C ALA A 8 -0.27 -18.96 -16.56
N LEU A 9 -1.26 -19.72 -17.04
CA LEU A 9 -2.60 -19.76 -16.44
C LEU A 9 -2.58 -20.38 -15.04
N LEU A 10 -1.80 -21.44 -14.83
CA LEU A 10 -1.66 -22.06 -13.51
C LEU A 10 -1.05 -21.09 -12.50
N LEU A 11 0.05 -20.40 -12.86
CA LEU A 11 0.67 -19.39 -11.99
C LEU A 11 -0.28 -18.24 -11.66
N THR A 12 -1.00 -17.71 -12.66
CA THR A 12 -1.96 -16.61 -12.45
C THR A 12 -3.12 -17.05 -11.57
N THR A 13 -3.61 -18.28 -11.75
CA THR A 13 -4.69 -18.84 -10.92
C THR A 13 -4.25 -19.02 -9.48
N LEU A 14 -3.02 -19.52 -9.25
CA LEU A 14 -2.45 -19.65 -7.91
C LEU A 14 -2.26 -18.27 -7.24
N ALA A 15 -1.79 -17.27 -7.98
CA ALA A 15 -1.67 -15.90 -7.48
C ALA A 15 -3.03 -15.33 -7.06
N GLY A 16 -4.07 -15.48 -7.90
CA GLY A 16 -5.42 -15.03 -7.56
C GLY A 16 -6.05 -15.81 -6.40
N LEU A 17 -5.82 -17.12 -6.32
CA LEU A 17 -6.25 -17.95 -5.19
C LEU A 17 -5.62 -17.52 -3.87
N SER A 18 -4.36 -17.04 -3.90
CA SER A 18 -3.70 -16.50 -2.70
C SER A 18 -4.48 -15.32 -2.11
N THR A 19 -4.94 -14.38 -2.94
CA THR A 19 -5.80 -13.27 -2.50
C THR A 19 -7.14 -13.77 -1.96
N GLY A 20 -7.76 -14.76 -2.63
CA GLY A 20 -9.00 -15.38 -2.18
C GLY A 20 -8.89 -16.06 -0.82
N ILE A 21 -7.80 -16.80 -0.58
CA ILE A 21 -7.50 -17.42 0.71
C ILE A 21 -7.27 -16.36 1.78
N GLY A 22 -6.51 -15.31 1.47
CA GLY A 22 -6.28 -14.19 2.38
C GLY A 22 -7.58 -13.48 2.79
N SER A 23 -8.48 -13.24 1.84
CA SER A 23 -9.81 -12.69 2.10
C SER A 23 -10.68 -13.62 2.94
N LEU A 24 -10.68 -14.92 2.66
CA LEU A 24 -11.45 -15.90 3.44
C LEU A 24 -11.00 -15.93 4.91
N ILE A 25 -9.69 -15.91 5.15
CA ILE A 25 -9.13 -15.83 6.52
C ILE A 25 -9.55 -14.51 7.19
N ALA A 26 -9.49 -13.39 6.47
CA ALA A 26 -9.91 -12.09 7.00
C ALA A 26 -11.39 -12.08 7.43
N LEU A 27 -12.28 -12.79 6.71
CA LEU A 27 -13.70 -12.90 7.07
C LEU A 27 -13.95 -13.68 8.38
N PHE A 28 -13.11 -14.67 8.70
CA PHE A 28 -13.20 -15.40 9.96
C PHE A 28 -12.67 -14.60 11.15
N ILE A 29 -11.77 -13.64 10.92
CA ILE A 29 -11.21 -12.78 11.97
C ILE A 29 -12.18 -11.62 12.25
N ARG A 30 -13.05 -11.77 13.25
CA ARG A 30 -14.06 -10.76 13.63
C ARG A 30 -13.49 -9.41 14.12
N LYS A 31 -12.23 -9.37 14.56
CA LYS A 31 -11.53 -8.14 14.98
C LYS A 31 -10.06 -8.22 14.58
N LEU A 32 -9.71 -7.58 13.47
CA LEU A 32 -8.32 -7.26 13.15
C LEU A 32 -7.94 -6.01 13.94
N ASN A 33 -6.84 -6.09 14.70
CA ASN A 33 -6.26 -4.92 15.33
C ASN A 33 -5.65 -4.04 14.23
N THR A 34 -5.94 -2.73 14.26
CA THR A 34 -5.46 -1.75 13.26
C THR A 34 -3.95 -1.84 13.06
N SER A 35 -3.19 -2.04 14.13
CA SER A 35 -1.72 -2.20 14.07
C SER A 35 -1.25 -3.35 13.16
N TYR A 36 -1.95 -4.49 13.11
CA TYR A 36 -1.59 -5.58 12.20
C TYR A 36 -2.00 -5.26 10.76
N LEU A 37 -3.12 -4.56 10.57
CA LEU A 37 -3.59 -4.15 9.26
C LEU A 37 -2.61 -3.16 8.62
N SER A 38 -2.21 -2.11 9.34
CA SER A 38 -1.21 -1.14 8.87
C SER A 38 0.14 -1.80 8.60
N PHE A 39 0.53 -2.80 9.40
CA PHE A 39 1.76 -3.57 9.15
C PHE A 39 1.68 -4.37 7.84
N LEU A 40 0.58 -5.09 7.59
CA LEU A 40 0.40 -5.87 6.36
C LEU A 40 0.29 -4.97 5.12
N LEU A 41 -0.44 -3.85 5.22
CA LEU A 41 -0.53 -2.84 4.16
C LEU A 41 0.85 -2.24 3.86
N GLY A 42 1.65 -1.93 4.88
CA GLY A 42 3.02 -1.44 4.73
C GLY A 42 3.95 -2.46 4.03
N ILE A 43 3.87 -3.74 4.40
CA ILE A 43 4.61 -4.81 3.71
C ILE A 43 4.20 -4.90 2.24
N SER A 44 2.90 -4.86 1.95
CA SER A 44 2.39 -4.90 0.57
C SER A 44 2.85 -3.69 -0.24
N ALA A 45 2.77 -2.50 0.33
CA ALA A 45 3.24 -1.27 -0.31
C ALA A 45 4.75 -1.35 -0.61
N GLY A 46 5.55 -1.88 0.33
CA GLY A 46 6.98 -2.07 0.14
C GLY A 46 7.31 -3.04 -0.99
N VAL A 47 6.66 -4.20 -1.05
CA VAL A 47 6.85 -5.20 -2.12
C VAL A 47 6.48 -4.62 -3.48
N MET A 48 5.35 -3.89 -3.57
CA MET A 48 4.90 -3.30 -4.82
C MET A 48 5.86 -2.22 -5.33
N VAL A 49 6.39 -1.38 -4.43
CA VAL A 49 7.43 -0.38 -4.77
C VAL A 49 8.70 -1.08 -5.24
N TYR A 50 9.17 -2.12 -4.55
CA TYR A 50 10.36 -2.86 -4.94
C TYR A 50 10.22 -3.46 -6.35
N ILE A 51 9.13 -4.19 -6.62
CA ILE A 51 8.87 -4.80 -7.93
C ILE A 51 8.80 -3.72 -9.02
N SER A 52 8.13 -2.60 -8.73
CA SER A 52 7.97 -1.51 -9.70
C SER A 52 9.31 -0.87 -10.09
N PHE A 53 10.21 -0.62 -9.14
CA PHE A 53 11.50 0.01 -9.43
C PHE A 53 12.55 -0.96 -9.96
N THR A 54 12.60 -2.19 -9.43
CA THR A 54 13.69 -3.12 -9.75
C THR A 54 13.37 -3.98 -10.96
N GLU A 55 12.15 -4.51 -11.07
CA GLU A 55 11.76 -5.39 -12.15
C GLU A 55 11.17 -4.58 -13.32
N LEU A 56 10.10 -3.81 -13.07
CA LEU A 56 9.40 -3.11 -14.16
C LEU A 56 10.24 -1.98 -14.76
N LEU A 57 10.72 -1.04 -13.95
CA LEU A 57 11.52 0.07 -14.44
C LEU A 57 12.89 -0.41 -14.95
N GLY A 58 13.53 -1.38 -14.28
CA GLY A 58 14.77 -1.99 -14.73
C GLY A 58 14.64 -2.58 -16.14
N THR A 59 13.65 -3.44 -16.34
CA THR A 59 13.36 -4.06 -17.65
C THR A 59 13.04 -3.00 -18.72
N ALA A 60 12.26 -1.96 -18.37
CA ALA A 60 11.95 -0.88 -19.29
C ALA A 60 13.19 -0.07 -19.69
N ILE A 61 14.12 0.18 -18.76
CA ILE A 61 15.38 0.88 -19.06
C ILE A 61 16.24 0.04 -20.02
N ASP A 62 16.29 -1.28 -19.85
CA ASP A 62 17.04 -2.18 -20.71
C ASP A 62 16.43 -2.24 -22.13
N ASP A 63 15.11 -2.19 -22.26
CA ASP A 63 14.42 -2.29 -23.55
C ASP A 63 14.39 -0.97 -24.35
N VAL A 64 14.08 0.17 -23.70
CA VAL A 64 13.85 1.46 -24.38
C VAL A 64 14.85 2.56 -24.03
N GLY A 65 15.77 2.29 -23.10
CA GLY A 65 16.77 3.22 -22.60
C GLY A 65 16.27 4.11 -21.46
N LEU A 66 17.22 4.55 -20.63
CA LEU A 66 16.97 5.26 -19.37
C LEU A 66 16.03 6.47 -19.50
N LEU A 67 16.27 7.33 -20.49
CA LEU A 67 15.54 8.59 -20.64
C LEU A 67 14.06 8.36 -21.00
N LYS A 68 13.79 7.44 -21.92
CA LYS A 68 12.41 7.15 -22.38
C LYS A 68 11.64 6.36 -21.31
N ALA A 69 12.28 5.39 -20.67
CA ALA A 69 11.69 4.62 -19.58
C ALA A 69 11.26 5.53 -18.43
N ASN A 70 12.14 6.44 -17.98
CA ASN A 70 11.82 7.36 -16.88
C ASN A 70 10.67 8.31 -17.25
N ILE A 71 10.66 8.89 -18.45
CA ILE A 71 9.56 9.77 -18.88
C ILE A 71 8.24 9.00 -18.89
N ALA A 72 8.21 7.79 -19.46
CA ALA A 72 7.00 6.96 -19.49
C ALA A 72 6.54 6.57 -18.07
N PHE A 73 7.47 6.26 -17.17
CA PHE A 73 7.20 5.93 -15.78
C PHE A 73 6.55 7.10 -15.03
N PHE A 74 7.12 8.31 -15.13
CA PHE A 74 6.54 9.51 -14.50
C PHE A 74 5.19 9.90 -15.10
N VAL A 75 5.02 9.76 -16.42
CA VAL A 75 3.72 9.94 -17.06
C VAL A 75 2.71 8.92 -16.52
N GLY A 76 3.10 7.66 -16.33
CA GLY A 76 2.28 6.63 -15.71
C GLY A 76 1.83 6.99 -14.29
N ILE A 77 2.73 7.53 -13.46
CA ILE A 77 2.40 8.03 -12.11
C ILE A 77 1.38 9.16 -12.17
N ILE A 78 1.56 10.13 -13.08
CA ILE A 78 0.61 11.25 -13.24
C ILE A 78 -0.76 10.73 -13.68
N VAL A 79 -0.80 9.82 -14.65
CA VAL A 79 -2.06 9.20 -15.11
C VAL A 79 -2.74 8.45 -13.97
N PHE A 80 -2.00 7.67 -13.18
CA PHE A 80 -2.54 6.98 -12.02
C PHE A 80 -3.11 7.96 -10.98
N ALA A 81 -2.39 9.04 -10.66
CA ALA A 81 -2.85 10.07 -9.75
C ALA A 81 -4.11 10.80 -10.26
N LEU A 82 -4.22 11.03 -11.57
CA LEU A 82 -5.42 11.60 -12.18
C LEU A 82 -6.62 10.64 -12.09
N ILE A 83 -6.39 9.34 -12.27
CA ILE A 83 -7.43 8.32 -12.11
C ILE A 83 -7.90 8.29 -10.65
N ASP A 84 -6.96 8.23 -9.70
CA ASP A 84 -7.26 8.24 -8.26
C ASP A 84 -8.04 9.50 -7.84
N MET A 85 -7.68 10.67 -8.38
CA MET A 85 -8.42 11.92 -8.13
C MET A 85 -9.81 11.93 -8.80
N LEU A 86 -9.98 11.27 -9.95
CA LEU A 86 -11.24 11.26 -10.69
C LEU A 86 -12.24 10.29 -10.08
N VAL A 87 -11.79 9.23 -9.41
CA VAL A 87 -12.71 8.29 -8.76
C VAL A 87 -12.97 8.79 -7.34
N PRO A 88 -14.18 9.34 -7.04
CA PRO A 88 -14.51 9.77 -5.70
C PRO A 88 -14.63 8.53 -4.80
N HIS A 89 -13.57 8.28 -4.04
CA HIS A 89 -13.53 7.23 -3.04
C HIS A 89 -13.98 7.82 -1.71
N SER A 90 -15.14 7.39 -1.21
CA SER A 90 -15.52 7.66 0.18
C SER A 90 -14.55 6.90 1.09
N TYR A 91 -13.69 7.64 1.80
CA TYR A 91 -12.72 7.12 2.76
C TYR A 91 -13.46 6.61 4.01
N GLU A 92 -14.06 5.43 3.91
CA GLU A 92 -14.67 4.75 5.06
C GLU A 92 -13.60 4.07 5.94
N GLU A 93 -12.37 3.93 5.43
CA GLU A 93 -11.27 3.22 6.11
C GLU A 93 -10.42 4.11 7.04
N GLU A 94 -10.46 5.44 6.88
CA GLU A 94 -9.68 6.39 7.69
C GLU A 94 -10.21 6.53 9.13
N SER A 95 -11.49 6.22 9.37
CA SER A 95 -12.12 6.41 10.69
C SER A 95 -11.65 5.44 11.78
N ALA A 96 -10.89 4.38 11.45
CA ALA A 96 -10.35 3.44 12.43
C ALA A 96 -8.90 3.76 12.86
N GLU A 97 -8.14 4.52 12.07
CA GLU A 97 -6.70 4.74 12.30
C GLU A 97 -6.42 6.08 13.00
N ASP A 98 -7.18 7.14 12.68
CA ASP A 98 -7.00 8.46 13.28
C ASP A 98 -7.41 8.53 14.76
N HIS A 99 -8.40 7.75 15.20
CA HIS A 99 -8.84 7.76 16.60
C HIS A 99 -7.80 7.27 17.61
N ASN A 100 -6.72 6.60 17.18
CA ASN A 100 -5.62 6.20 18.08
C ASN A 100 -4.37 7.10 17.98
N PHE A 101 -4.15 7.79 16.86
CA PHE A 101 -2.99 8.67 16.71
C PHE A 101 -3.16 9.98 17.49
N ASP A 102 -4.37 10.53 17.56
CA ASP A 102 -4.70 11.69 18.40
C ASP A 102 -4.54 11.41 19.91
N LEU A 103 -4.73 10.15 20.32
CA LEU A 103 -4.61 9.72 21.72
C LEU A 103 -3.15 9.61 22.18
N LEU A 104 -2.22 9.39 21.24
CA LEU A 104 -0.78 9.39 21.50
C LEU A 104 -0.16 10.81 21.42
N GLY A 105 -0.78 11.72 20.66
CA GLY A 105 -0.35 13.13 20.54
C GLY A 105 -0.71 14.01 21.75
N ASN A 106 -1.77 13.70 22.50
CA ASN A 106 -2.28 14.57 23.59
C ASN A 106 -1.80 14.19 25.02
N LYS A 107 -0.65 13.52 25.15
CA LYS A 107 -0.04 13.19 26.46
C LYS A 107 1.21 14.04 26.79
N LYS A 108 1.33 15.26 26.25
CA LYS A 108 2.38 16.23 26.65
C LYS A 108 1.88 17.68 26.81
N LYS A 109 0.83 17.90 27.62
CA LYS A 109 0.59 19.20 28.28
C LYS A 109 0.09 19.00 29.71
N LYS A 110 0.93 18.43 30.57
CA LYS A 110 0.85 18.71 32.02
C LYS A 110 2.08 19.52 32.39
N THR A 111 2.00 20.82 32.13
CA THR A 111 2.82 21.80 32.84
C THR A 111 2.37 21.74 34.30
N PRO A 112 3.19 21.33 35.27
CA PRO A 112 2.87 21.63 36.65
C PRO A 112 2.94 23.15 36.80
N SER A 113 1.76 23.75 37.00
CA SER A 113 1.59 25.15 37.33
C SER A 113 2.41 25.45 38.58
N MET A 114 3.60 25.97 38.39
CA MET A 114 4.42 26.56 39.44
C MET A 114 3.82 27.93 39.76
N SER A 115 2.75 27.93 40.55
CA SER A 115 2.22 29.10 41.25
C SER A 115 1.40 28.67 42.47
N ALA A 116 2.04 27.87 43.30
CA ALA A 116 1.78 27.85 44.74
C ALA A 116 3.16 28.00 45.37
N ILE A 117 3.28 28.85 46.39
CA ILE A 117 4.52 29.30 47.04
C ILE A 117 5.14 30.53 46.32
N LYS A 118 4.52 31.69 46.46
CA LYS A 118 4.82 32.61 47.58
C LYS A 118 3.76 33.69 47.69
#